data_AF-A0A3D3KXS1-F1
#
_entry.id   AF-A0A3D3KXS1-F1
#
_cell.length_a   1.000
_cell.length_b   1.000
_cell.length_c   1.000
_cell.angle_alpha   90.00
_cell.angle_beta   90.00
_cell.angle_gamma   90.00
#
_symmetry.space_group_name_H-M   'P 1'
#
loop_
_entity.id
_entity.type
_entity.pdbx_description
1 polymer ?
#
loop_
_entity_poly.entity_id
_entity_poly.type
_entity_poly.pdbx_seq_one_letter_code
_entity_poly.pdbx_strand_id
1 'polypeptide(L)' 'HPSEVIFTSGGTESDNLAVKGLFWSRSGEDPARRRILCSAVEHHAVLDTVEWLERHEDAAVTWLPVDSEGVVDLDVLAA' A
#
# COMPACT_ATOMS: atom_id res chain seq x y z
N HIS A 1 4.12 22.09 -1.55
CA HIS A 1 4.05 22.96 -2.76
C HIS A 1 2.71 22.71 -3.46
N PRO A 2 2.02 23.70 -4.06
CA PRO A 2 0.70 23.47 -4.68
C PRO A 2 0.66 22.34 -5.73
N SER A 3 1.80 22.04 -6.37
CA SER A 3 1.95 20.94 -7.33
C SER A 3 1.83 19.53 -6.73
N GLU A 4 1.78 19.39 -5.40
CA GLU A 4 1.65 18.09 -4.72
C GLU A 4 0.19 17.65 -4.57
N VAL A 5 -0.77 18.53 -4.86
CA VAL A 5 -2.21 18.23 -4.75
C VAL A 5 -2.73 17.69 -6.09
N ILE A 6 -3.20 16.45 -6.07
CA ILE A 6 -3.86 15.80 -7.20
C ILE A 6 -5.32 15.58 -6.81
N PHE A 7 -6.25 16.18 -7.58
CA PHE A 7 -7.68 15.94 -7.38
C PHE A 7 -8.10 14.60 -7.98
N THR A 8 -8.86 13.82 -7.21
CA THR A 8 -9.48 12.55 -7.60
C THR A 8 -10.99 12.63 -7.38
N SER A 9 -11.74 11.61 -7.79
CA SER A 9 -13.18 11.47 -7.52
C SER A 9 -13.52 11.13 -6.06
N GLY A 10 -12.53 10.75 -5.24
CA GLY A 10 -12.73 10.44 -3.82
C GLY A 10 -11.63 9.56 -3.22
N GLY A 11 -11.79 9.19 -1.95
CA GLY A 11 -10.80 8.42 -1.18
C GLY A 11 -10.43 7.09 -1.84
N THR A 12 -11.43 6.33 -2.34
CA THR A 12 -11.18 5.05 -3.01
C THR A 12 -10.27 5.18 -4.23
N GLU A 13 -10.45 6.23 -5.05
CA GLU A 13 -9.59 6.47 -6.22
C GLU A 13 -8.21 6.94 -5.78
N SER A 14 -8.13 7.82 -4.77
CA SER A 14 -6.85 8.26 -4.21
C SER A 14 -6.00 7.11 -3.68
N ASP A 15 -6.59 6.20 -2.91
CA ASP A 15 -5.90 5.04 -2.36
C ASP A 15 -5.41 4.09 -3.47
N ASN A 16 -6.27 3.81 -4.46
CA ASN A 16 -5.89 2.98 -5.61
C ASN A 16 -4.76 3.62 -6.42
N LEU A 17 -4.84 4.92 -6.69
CA LEU A 17 -3.82 5.66 -7.43
C LEU A 17 -2.48 5.62 -6.70
N ALA A 18 -2.48 5.87 -5.39
CA ALA A 18 -1.27 5.86 -4.58
C ALA A 18 -0.64 4.46 -4.53
N VAL A 19 -1.41 3.43 -4.17
CA VAL A 19 -0.87 2.08 -3.93
C VAL A 19 -0.49 1.39 -5.25
N LYS A 20 -1.42 1.30 -6.21
CA LYS A 20 -1.13 0.63 -7.50
C LYS A 20 -0.11 1.42 -8.32
N GLY A 21 -0.27 2.74 -8.38
CA GLY A 21 0.63 3.61 -9.13
C GLY A 21 2.07 3.54 -8.62
N LEU A 22 2.26 3.60 -7.30
CA LEU A 22 3.59 3.46 -6.72
C LEU A 22 4.17 2.06 -6.92
N PHE A 23 3.35 1.02 -6.73
CA PHE A 23 3.78 -0.36 -6.96
C PHE A 23 4.30 -0.55 -8.40
N TRP A 24 3.51 -0.20 -9.41
CA TRP A 24 3.89 -0.33 -10.81
C TRP A 24 5.09 0.54 -11.19
N SER A 25 5.16 1.77 -10.67
CA SER A 25 6.32 2.63 -10.90
C SER A 25 7.60 2.00 -10.34
N ARG A 26 7.57 1.48 -9.11
CA ARG A 26 8.75 0.91 -8.45
C ARG A 26 9.15 -0.44 -9.03
N SER A 27 8.20 -1.30 -9.35
CA SER A 27 8.47 -2.61 -9.96
C SER A 27 8.92 -2.48 -11.42
N GLY A 28 8.43 -1.46 -12.14
CA GLY A 28 8.88 -1.13 -13.50
C GLY A 28 10.32 -0.59 -13.55
N GLU A 29 10.76 0.10 -12.51
CA GLU A 29 12.17 0.53 -12.35
C GLU A 29 13.10 -0.64 -11.97
N ASP A 30 12.65 -1.50 -11.05
CA ASP A 30 13.40 -2.66 -10.56
C ASP A 30 12.43 -3.80 -10.21
N PRO A 31 12.44 -4.93 -10.94
CA PRO A 31 11.58 -6.08 -10.68
C PRO A 31 11.77 -6.75 -9.30
N ALA A 32 12.83 -6.41 -8.56
CA ALA A 32 12.99 -6.84 -7.17
C ALA A 32 12.10 -6.05 -6.19
N ARG A 33 11.67 -4.83 -6.55
CA ARG A 33 10.86 -3.93 -5.71
C ARG A 33 9.36 -4.26 -5.77
N ARG A 34 9.03 -5.48 -5.34
CA ARG A 34 7.65 -6.01 -5.34
C ARG A 34 7.02 -6.15 -3.95
N ARG A 35 7.72 -5.77 -2.88
CA ARG A 35 7.24 -5.98 -1.51
C ARG A 35 6.36 -4.83 -1.06
N ILE A 36 5.19 -5.16 -0.48
CA ILE A 36 4.28 -4.20 0.16
C ILE A 36 4.19 -4.56 1.64
N LEU A 37 4.40 -3.58 2.51
CA LEU A 37 4.09 -3.69 3.94
C LEU A 37 2.75 -2.99 4.15
N CYS A 38 1.77 -3.68 4.74
CA CYS A 38 0.42 -3.15 4.92
C CYS A 38 -0.11 -3.54 6.30
N SER A 39 -0.74 -2.60 7.02
CA SER A 39 -1.40 -2.91 8.28
C SER A 39 -2.64 -3.79 8.05
N ALA A 40 -2.95 -4.67 8.99
CA ALA A 40 -4.15 -5.50 8.92
C ALA A 40 -5.47 -4.72 9.16
N VAL A 41 -5.40 -3.44 9.56
CA VAL A 41 -6.58 -2.62 9.92
C VAL A 41 -6.84 -1.44 8.98
N GLU A 42 -6.27 -1.47 7.77
CA GLU A 42 -6.52 -0.43 6.77
C GLU A 42 -7.99 -0.41 6.30
N HIS A 43 -8.43 0.72 5.74
CA HIS A 43 -9.72 0.79 5.07
C HIS A 43 -9.76 -0.13 3.82
N HIS A 44 -10.93 -0.66 3.47
CA HIS A 44 -11.09 -1.61 2.35
C HIS A 44 -10.51 -1.11 1.01
N ALA A 45 -10.55 0.20 0.76
CA ALA A 45 -9.96 0.78 -0.45
C ALA A 45 -8.44 0.48 -0.59
N VAL A 46 -7.73 0.33 0.52
CA VAL A 46 -6.32 -0.09 0.56
C VAL A 46 -6.21 -1.61 0.62
N LEU A 47 -6.94 -2.28 1.53
CA LEU A 47 -6.86 -3.75 1.69
C LEU A 47 -7.14 -4.48 0.38
N ASP A 48 -8.28 -4.18 -0.26
CA ASP A 48 -8.70 -4.82 -1.50
C ASP A 48 -7.71 -4.53 -2.63
N THR A 49 -7.10 -3.34 -2.63
CA THR A 49 -6.07 -2.95 -3.59
C THR A 49 -4.80 -3.77 -3.41
N VAL A 50 -4.31 -3.91 -2.18
CA VAL A 50 -3.11 -4.68 -1.86
C VAL A 50 -3.32 -6.17 -2.15
N GLU A 51 -4.46 -6.75 -1.75
CA GLU A 51 -4.81 -8.13 -2.09
C GLU A 51 -4.97 -8.35 -3.59
N TRP A 52 -5.45 -7.35 -4.33
CA TRP A 52 -5.54 -7.45 -5.79
C TRP A 52 -4.14 -7.49 -6.42
N LEU A 53 -3.22 -6.63 -5.96
CA LEU A 53 -1.82 -6.62 -6.40
C LEU A 53 -1.10 -7.94 -6.05
N GLU A 54 -1.35 -8.51 -4.87
CA GLU A 54 -0.81 -9.82 -4.48
C GLU A 54 -1.29 -10.92 -5.42
N ARG A 55 -2.59 -10.93 -5.74
CA ARG A 55 -3.20 -11.97 -6.58
C ARG A 55 -2.91 -11.84 -8.07
N HIS A 56 -2.67 -10.63 -8.57
CA HIS A 56 -2.64 -10.36 -10.03
C HIS A 56 -1.35 -9.73 -10.54
N GLU A 57 -0.52 -9.14 -9.67
CA GLU A 57 0.63 -8.32 -10.08
C GLU A 57 1.94 -8.75 -9.36
N ASP A 58 1.98 -9.97 -8.84
CA ASP A 58 3.14 -10.58 -8.16
C ASP A 58 3.68 -9.78 -6.96
N ALA A 59 2.82 -8.96 -6.32
CA ALA A 59 3.21 -8.24 -5.12
C ALA A 59 3.42 -9.23 -3.96
N ALA A 60 4.54 -9.08 -3.25
CA ALA A 60 4.83 -9.85 -2.04
C ALA A 60 4.37 -9.06 -0.81
N VAL A 61 3.22 -9.41 -0.24
CA VAL A 61 2.64 -8.65 0.86
C VAL A 61 3.12 -9.17 2.22
N THR A 62 3.44 -8.24 3.12
CA THR A 62 3.64 -8.53 4.54
C THR A 62 2.59 -7.76 5.33
N TRP A 63 1.66 -8.50 5.92
CA TRP A 63 0.63 -7.95 6.79
C TRP A 63 1.23 -7.68 8.17
N LEU A 64 1.27 -6.41 8.57
CA LEU A 64 1.80 -5.98 9.85
C LEU A 64 0.75 -6.20 10.93
N PRO A 65 1.10 -6.89 12.04
CA PRO A 65 0.19 -7.05 13.16
C PRO A 65 -0.04 -5.70 13.84
N VAL A 66 -1.17 -5.60 14.53
CA VAL A 66 -1.50 -4.48 15.41
C VAL A 66 -1.74 -4.97 16.83
N ASP A 67 -1.57 -4.08 17.79
CA ASP A 67 -1.92 -4.33 19.19
C ASP A 67 -3.44 -4.28 19.44
N SER A 68 -3.85 -4.38 20.71
CA SER A 68 -5.27 -4.35 21.09
C SER A 68 -5.97 -3.02 20.83
N GLU A 69 -5.23 -1.93 20.63
CA GLU A 69 -5.75 -0.60 20.31
C GLU A 69 -5.74 -0.34 18.79
N GLY A 70 -5.30 -1.32 17.98
CA GLY A 70 -5.22 -1.18 16.53
C GLY A 70 -3.99 -0.41 16.06
N VAL A 71 -2.94 -0.31 16.89
CA VAL A 71 -1.72 0.43 16.56
C VAL A 71 -0.63 -0.53 16.09
N VAL A 72 0.05 -0.19 15.00
CA VAL A 72 1.23 -0.91 14.51
C VAL A 72 2.42 -0.58 15.41
N ASP A 73 3.10 -1.61 15.91
CA ASP A 73 4.39 -1.46 16.58
C ASP A 73 5.44 -1.02 15.54
N LEU A 74 6.02 0.17 15.72
CA LEU A 74 6.97 0.74 14.76
C LEU A 74 8.29 -0.03 14.68
N ASP A 75 8.64 -0.83 15.68
CA ASP A 75 9.85 -1.64 15.65
C ASP A 75 9.81 -2.68 14.52
N VAL A 76 8.60 -3.08 14.07
CA VAL A 76 8.44 -4.00 12.93
C VAL A 76 8.84 -3.38 11.57
N LEU A 77 9.00 -2.05 11.52
CA LEU A 77 9.45 -1.32 10.33
C LEU A 77 10.97 -1.09 10.31
N ALA A 78 11.69 -1.50 11.36
CA ALA A 78 13.14 -1.43 11.40
C ALA A 78 13.76 -2.42 10.38
N ALA A 79 14.90 -2.01 9.80
CA ALA A 79 15.60 -2.70 8.71
C ALA A 79 16.41 -3.92 9.17
#